data_AF-A0A1W6WCG9-F1
#
_entry.id   AF-A0A1W6WCG9-F1
#
_cell.length_a   1.000
_cell.length_b   1.000
_cell.length_c   1.000
_cell.angle_alpha   90.00
_cell.angle_beta   90.00
_cell.angle_gamma   90.00
#
_symmetry.space_group_name_H-M   'P 1'
#
loop_
_entity.id
_entity.type
_entity.pdbx_description
1 polymer ?
#
loop_
_entity_poly.entity_id
_entity_poly.type
_entity_poly.pdbx_seq_one_letter_code
_entity_poly.pdbx_strand_id
1 'polypeptide(L)' 'MENQNKTYRDMFTLMREEPQAKAYFENLPHTVREQMSTRAFRVNSFDSMQSYAENLTRGDH' A
#
# COMPACT_ATOMS: atom_id res chain seq x y z
N MET A 1 9.90 -5.44 -18.78
CA MET A 1 9.35 -4.46 -17.80
C MET A 1 9.33 -5.17 -16.46
N GLU A 2 10.48 -5.27 -15.82
CA GLU A 2 10.63 -5.98 -14.55
C GLU A 2 10.75 -4.94 -13.44
N ASN A 3 9.77 -4.92 -12.54
CA ASN A 3 9.93 -4.52 -11.13
C ASN A 3 8.73 -5.04 -10.32
N GLN A 4 8.29 -6.27 -10.58
CA GLN A 4 7.13 -6.86 -9.90
C GLN A 4 7.44 -7.32 -8.45
N ASN A 5 8.69 -7.21 -7.99
CA ASN A 5 9.11 -7.75 -6.69
C ASN A 5 10.09 -6.85 -5.91
N LYS A 6 10.01 -5.52 -6.10
CA LYS A 6 10.78 -4.59 -5.27
C LYS A 6 10.12 -4.40 -3.92
N THR A 7 10.85 -4.80 -2.88
CA THR A 7 10.52 -4.55 -1.47
C THR A 7 11.27 -3.32 -0.98
N TYR A 8 10.57 -2.45 -0.28
CA TYR A 8 11.09 -1.24 0.36
C TYR A 8 11.11 -1.41 1.87
N ARG A 9 11.78 -0.52 2.58
CA ARG A 9 11.85 -0.58 4.04
C ARG A 9 10.47 -0.47 4.70
N ASP A 10 9.61 0.35 4.12
CA ASP A 10 8.30 0.73 4.64
C ASP A 10 7.46 1.38 3.53
N MET A 11 6.17 1.51 3.80
CA MET A 11 5.18 2.08 2.90
C MET A 11 5.55 3.50 2.43
N PHE A 12 6.16 4.31 3.30
CA PHE A 12 6.52 5.69 2.95
C PHE A 12 7.68 5.72 1.95
N THR A 13 8.66 4.84 2.13
CA THR A 13 9.76 4.66 1.18
C THR A 13 9.24 4.13 -0.16
N LEU A 14 8.34 3.15 -0.14
CA LEU A 14 7.64 2.68 -1.35
C LEU A 14 6.94 3.83 -2.08
N MET A 15 6.14 4.64 -1.39
CA MET A 15 5.42 5.77 -2.01
C MET A 15 6.33 6.88 -2.54
N ARG A 16 7.55 7.02 -1.98
CA ARG A 16 8.53 7.98 -2.46
C ARG A 16 9.21 7.51 -3.75
N GLU A 17 9.56 6.22 -3.81
CA GLU A 17 10.28 5.63 -4.93
C GLU A 17 9.34 5.24 -6.09
N GLU A 18 8.10 4.87 -5.78
CA GLU A 18 7.10 4.40 -6.73
C GLU A 18 5.90 5.36 -6.77
N PRO A 19 5.84 6.29 -7.75
CA PRO A 19 4.74 7.25 -7.85
C PRO A 19 3.38 6.56 -8.07
N GLN A 20 3.37 5.38 -8.71
CA GLN A 20 2.16 4.55 -8.85
C GLN A 20 1.61 4.08 -7.49
N ALA A 21 2.49 3.74 -6.54
CA ALA A 21 2.08 3.30 -5.20
C ALA A 21 1.47 4.46 -4.41
N LYS A 22 2.08 5.65 -4.52
CA LYS A 22 1.53 6.87 -3.92
C LYS A 22 0.15 7.20 -4.49
N ALA A 23 0.00 7.22 -5.81
CA ALA A 23 -1.27 7.51 -6.46
C ALA A 23 -2.35 6.49 -6.09
N TYR A 24 -2.01 5.19 -6.00
CA TYR A 24 -2.92 4.16 -5.51
C TYR A 24 -3.35 4.43 -4.08
N PHE A 25 -2.39 4.65 -3.17
CA PHE A 25 -2.68 4.93 -1.77
C PHE A 25 -3.59 6.15 -1.60
N GLU A 26 -3.32 7.26 -2.30
CA GLU A 26 -4.11 8.48 -2.24
C GLU A 26 -5.56 8.31 -2.73
N ASN A 27 -5.81 7.36 -3.65
CA ASN A 27 -7.15 7.02 -4.12
C ASN A 27 -7.92 6.09 -3.17
N LEU A 28 -7.29 5.51 -2.14
CA LEU A 28 -7.98 4.64 -1.20
C LEU A 28 -8.90 5.43 -0.24
N PRO A 29 -10.00 4.81 0.24
CA PRO A 29 -10.86 5.40 1.26
C PRO A 29 -10.05 5.84 2.50
N HIS A 30 -10.49 6.92 3.15
CA HIS A 30 -9.78 7.46 4.32
C HIS A 30 -9.54 6.39 5.39
N THR A 31 -10.57 5.61 5.73
CA THR A 31 -10.49 4.52 6.71
C THR A 31 -9.46 3.45 6.33
N VAL A 32 -9.31 3.14 5.04
CA VAL A 32 -8.31 2.17 4.55
C VAL A 32 -6.91 2.76 4.67
N ARG A 33 -6.72 4.03 4.29
CA ARG A 33 -5.44 4.74 4.44
C ARG A 33 -4.99 4.84 5.88
N GLU A 34 -5.90 5.15 6.81
CA GLU A 34 -5.60 5.21 8.24
C GLU A 34 -5.17 3.83 8.76
N GLN A 35 -5.97 2.79 8.51
CA GLN A 35 -5.65 1.42 8.92
C GLN A 35 -4.32 0.94 8.32
N MET A 36 -4.06 1.25 7.05
CA MET A 36 -2.81 0.90 6.42
C MET A 36 -1.61 1.66 7.02
N SER A 37 -1.81 2.94 7.37
CA SER A 37 -0.80 3.76 8.05
C SER A 37 -0.40 3.19 9.41
N THR A 38 -1.34 2.57 10.15
CA THR A 38 -1.01 1.89 11.42
C THR A 38 -0.07 0.70 11.25
N ARG A 39 -0.04 0.08 10.06
CA ARG A 39 0.81 -1.07 9.72
C ARG A 39 1.74 -0.79 8.54
N ALA A 40 2.18 0.47 8.39
CA ALA A 40 3.03 0.91 7.29
C ALA A 40 4.34 0.12 7.16
N PHE A 41 4.85 -0.47 8.25
CA PHE A 41 6.05 -1.31 8.25
C PHE A 41 5.83 -2.69 7.60
N ARG A 42 4.59 -3.18 7.51
CA ARG A 42 4.25 -4.45 6.83
C ARG A 42 3.95 -4.27 5.36
N VAL A 43 3.66 -3.04 4.93
CA VAL A 43 3.38 -2.70 3.54
C VAL A 43 4.68 -2.22 2.90
N ASN A 44 5.49 -3.18 2.43
CA ASN A 44 6.81 -2.90 1.86
C ASN A 44 6.83 -2.95 0.33
N SER A 45 5.78 -3.39 -0.33
CA SER A 45 5.74 -3.55 -1.79
C SER A 45 4.39 -3.11 -2.33
N PHE A 46 4.33 -2.78 -3.62
CA PHE A 46 3.07 -2.40 -4.26
C PHE A 46 2.03 -3.53 -4.19
N ASP A 47 2.44 -4.77 -4.42
CA ASP A 47 1.59 -5.96 -4.28
C ASP A 47 1.02 -6.09 -2.85
N SER A 48 1.86 -5.90 -1.83
CA SER A 48 1.41 -5.93 -0.43
C SER A 48 0.44 -4.80 -0.12
N MET A 49 0.63 -3.62 -0.72
CA MET A 49 -0.29 -2.48 -0.59
C MET A 49 -1.66 -2.80 -1.20
N GLN A 50 -1.69 -3.35 -2.42
CA GLN A 50 -2.92 -3.76 -3.09
C GLN A 50 -3.62 -4.87 -2.30
N SER A 51 -2.91 -5.95 -1.96
CA SER A 51 -3.45 -7.05 -1.17
C SER A 51 -4.01 -6.58 0.17
N TYR A 52 -3.32 -5.68 0.86
CA TYR A 52 -3.80 -5.17 2.15
C TYR A 52 -5.04 -4.29 1.99
N ALA A 53 -5.05 -3.40 0.98
CA ALA A 53 -6.23 -2.59 0.66
C ALA A 53 -7.43 -3.46 0.29
N GLU A 54 -7.25 -4.52 -0.51
CA GLU A 54 -8.33 -5.44 -0.86
C GLU A 54 -8.90 -6.17 0.36
N ASN A 55 -8.03 -6.65 1.27
CA ASN A 55 -8.48 -7.28 2.52
C ASN A 55 -9.28 -6.31 3.39
N LEU A 56 -8.84 -5.05 3.50
CA LEU A 56 -9.55 -4.02 4.26
C LEU A 56 -10.88 -3.62 3.61
N THR A 57 -10.95 -3.61 2.29
CA THR A 57 -12.16 -3.21 1.55
C THR A 57 -13.19 -4.33 1.50
N ARG A 58 -12.78 -5.61 1.52
CA ARG A 58 -13.69 -6.76 1.59
C ARG A 58 -14.18 -7.08 3.01
N GLY A 59 -13.51 -6.59 4.04
CA GLY A 59 -13.83 -6.86 5.45
C GLY A 59 -14.98 -6.03 6.04
N ASP A 60 -15.62 -5.15 5.26
CA ASP A 60 -16.74 -4.31 5.70
C ASP A 60 -18.11 -5.03 5.53
N HIS A 61 -18.24 -6.24 6.08
CA HIS A 61 -19.50 -6.99 6.09
C HIS A 61 -19.82 -7.56 7.48
#